data_AF-A0A3C0U7B6-F1
#
_entry.id   AF-A0A3C0U7B6-F1
#
_cell.length_a   1.000
_cell.length_b   1.000
_cell.length_c   1.000
_cell.angle_alpha   90.00
_cell.angle_beta   90.00
_cell.angle_gamma   90.00
#
_symmetry.space_group_name_H-M   'P 1'
#
loop_
_entity.id
_entity.type
_entity.pdbx_description
1 polymer ?
#
loop_
_entity_poly.entity_id
_entity_poly.type
_entity_poly.pdbx_seq_one_letter_code
_entity_poly.pdbx_strand_id
1 'polypeptide(L)'
;MSFDDLAYEWNNYAYRIFHCTKNWDKSDLLLNQYLTGFEGNYMNNFAISIGTFVPYTHYNLKIPNADMTPRISGNYVIEIYQDDNPEDIVLRRRFIIYENLVIPAVQISRAVDLNNFSSEQQVSSRVSLSGYPVQDYFNDLDLSILQNRRWDNAKTELKPAFINDGLLEYNFMGGEAFPGGVEFHVFDTKRLNQVGMGVKTSRLDTCWEVYLNEVKNQSISVYSFQNDINGRRFYQRADVGNPDLAGDYCWVEFYFKSPKLDVPVFVFGQLSDWRLTNEFELAYNESRGAYSKRVLLKQGY
;
A
#
# COMPACT_ATOMS: atom_id res chain seq x y z
N MET A 1 8.33 -5.05 8.56
CA MET A 1 8.50 -4.61 7.16
C MET A 1 9.56 -5.49 6.53
N SER A 2 9.40 -5.85 5.27
CA SER A 2 10.41 -6.58 4.51
C SER A 2 10.55 -6.01 3.11
N PHE A 3 11.70 -6.25 2.49
CA PHE A 3 11.98 -5.93 1.09
C PHE A 3 13.04 -6.90 0.55
N ASP A 4 13.11 -7.02 -0.77
CA ASP A 4 14.13 -7.80 -1.44
C ASP A 4 15.09 -6.87 -2.18
N ASP A 5 16.38 -7.19 -2.11
CA ASP A 5 17.41 -6.61 -2.94
C ASP A 5 17.78 -7.59 -4.06
N LEU A 6 17.69 -7.14 -5.31
CA LEU A 6 17.99 -7.94 -6.50
C LEU A 6 19.47 -7.86 -6.91
N ALA A 7 20.32 -7.19 -6.13
CA ALA A 7 21.76 -7.17 -6.34
C ALA A 7 22.37 -8.58 -6.25
N TYR A 8 23.49 -8.77 -6.95
CA TYR A 8 24.20 -10.04 -6.97
C TYR A 8 24.89 -10.37 -5.64
N GLU A 9 25.38 -9.33 -4.96
CA GLU A 9 25.99 -9.41 -3.64
C GLU A 9 25.02 -8.90 -2.58
N TRP A 10 25.17 -9.39 -1.35
CA TRP A 10 24.41 -8.87 -0.22
C TRP A 10 24.99 -7.51 0.19
N ASN A 11 24.10 -6.57 0.47
CA ASN A 11 24.43 -5.21 0.87
C ASN A 11 24.17 -5.01 2.37
N ASN A 12 24.96 -4.15 3.01
CA ASN A 12 24.68 -3.73 4.38
C ASN A 12 23.67 -2.59 4.36
N TYR A 13 22.50 -2.83 4.93
CA TYR A 13 21.49 -1.80 5.14
C TYR A 13 21.39 -1.43 6.61
N ALA A 14 21.30 -0.13 6.88
CA ALA A 14 20.97 0.40 8.18
C ALA A 14 19.61 1.11 8.12
N TYR A 15 18.97 1.25 9.28
CA TYR A 15 17.69 1.92 9.40
C TYR A 15 17.65 2.92 10.54
N ARG A 16 16.83 3.95 10.37
CA ARG A 16 16.43 4.87 11.44
C ARG A 16 14.92 5.04 11.47
N ILE A 17 14.40 5.31 12.66
CA ILE A 17 12.97 5.56 12.89
C ILE A 17 12.85 6.89 13.60
N PHE A 18 11.94 7.74 13.14
CA PHE A 18 11.60 8.98 13.83
C PHE A 18 10.09 9.14 13.95
N HIS A 19 9.69 9.74 15.07
CA HIS A 19 8.30 10.10 15.33
C HIS A 19 7.90 11.34 14.52
N CYS A 20 6.65 11.37 14.09
CA CYS A 20 6.07 12.40 13.26
C CYS A 20 4.83 12.99 13.89
N THR A 21 4.55 14.25 13.55
CA THR A 21 3.27 14.91 13.84
C THR A 21 2.14 14.28 13.02
N LYS A 22 0.90 14.73 13.27
CA LYS A 22 -0.27 14.34 12.47
C LYS A 22 -0.11 14.63 10.97
N ASN A 23 0.70 15.64 10.61
CA ASN A 23 0.96 16.07 9.25
C ASN A 23 2.13 15.33 8.59
N TRP A 24 2.69 14.32 9.26
CA TRP A 24 3.86 13.55 8.81
C TRP A 24 5.18 14.34 8.80
N ASP A 25 5.24 15.49 9.47
CA ASP A 25 6.48 16.22 9.73
C ASP A 25 7.24 15.56 10.89
N LYS A 26 8.58 15.58 10.87
CA LYS A 26 9.37 15.09 12.00
C LYS A 26 9.02 15.90 13.26
N SER A 27 8.65 15.23 14.34
CA SER A 27 8.32 15.92 15.59
C SER A 27 9.57 16.43 16.29
N ASP A 28 9.41 17.44 17.15
CA ASP A 28 10.49 18.00 17.98
C ASP A 28 10.88 17.10 19.17
N LEU A 29 10.28 15.91 19.29
CA LEU A 29 10.62 14.95 20.33
C LEU A 29 12.06 14.44 20.16
N LEU A 30 12.79 14.42 21.27
CA LEU A 30 14.09 13.76 21.37
C LEU A 30 13.92 12.24 21.28
N LEU A 31 14.93 11.54 20.75
CA LEU A 31 14.90 10.09 20.54
C LEU A 31 14.41 9.30 21.76
N ASN A 32 14.93 9.64 22.95
CA ASN A 32 14.59 8.97 24.21
C ASN A 32 13.16 9.22 24.70
N GLN A 33 12.44 10.20 24.15
CA GLN A 33 11.04 10.48 24.50
C GLN A 33 10.09 9.51 23.77
N TYR A 34 10.45 9.07 22.56
CA TYR A 34 9.56 8.25 21.72
C TYR A 34 10.10 6.84 21.42
N LEU A 35 11.40 6.58 21.63
CA LEU A 35 12.02 5.27 21.45
C LEU A 35 12.92 4.90 22.64
N THR A 36 12.98 3.60 22.94
CA THR A 36 14.09 2.98 23.67
C THR A 36 15.02 2.35 22.64
N GLY A 37 16.31 2.69 22.67
CA GLY A 37 17.29 2.16 21.72
C GLY A 37 18.28 3.21 21.25
N PHE A 38 19.02 2.89 20.19
CA PHE A 38 19.98 3.79 19.53
C PHE A 38 19.46 4.22 18.15
N GLU A 39 19.92 5.39 17.70
CA GLU A 39 19.70 5.83 16.32
C GLU A 39 20.64 5.08 15.39
N GLY A 40 20.13 4.63 14.24
CA GLY A 40 20.92 3.88 13.25
C GLY A 40 21.25 2.47 13.71
N ASN A 41 20.48 1.48 13.24
CA ASN A 41 20.76 0.07 13.50
C ASN A 41 20.85 -0.70 12.19
N TYR A 42 21.71 -1.72 12.16
CA TYR A 42 21.87 -2.57 10.99
C TYR A 42 20.72 -3.57 10.86
N MET A 43 20.36 -3.87 9.61
CA MET A 43 19.41 -4.92 9.27
C MET A 43 20.08 -6.29 9.21
N ASN A 44 20.30 -6.89 10.39
CA ASN A 44 21.00 -8.17 10.50
C ASN A 44 20.15 -9.41 10.14
N ASN A 45 18.84 -9.24 10.02
CA ASN A 45 17.93 -10.35 9.68
C ASN A 45 17.63 -10.35 8.18
N PHE A 46 18.46 -11.08 7.45
CA PHE A 46 18.33 -11.28 6.01
C PHE A 46 18.65 -12.72 5.60
N ALA A 47 18.15 -13.13 4.44
CA ALA A 47 18.44 -14.44 3.86
C ALA A 47 18.40 -14.41 2.34
N ILE A 48 19.25 -15.19 1.69
CA ILE A 48 19.32 -15.31 0.23
C ILE A 48 18.15 -16.18 -0.27
N SER A 49 17.63 -15.86 -1.44
CA SER A 49 16.59 -16.62 -2.14
C SER A 49 17.01 -18.07 -2.40
N ILE A 50 16.04 -18.99 -2.36
CA ILE A 50 16.25 -20.43 -2.51
C ILE A 50 15.35 -20.97 -3.63
N GLY A 51 15.96 -21.59 -4.65
CA GLY A 51 15.21 -22.26 -5.71
C GLY A 51 14.40 -21.31 -6.60
N THR A 52 14.97 -20.13 -6.89
CA THR A 52 14.43 -19.09 -7.77
C THR A 52 15.35 -18.91 -8.98
N PHE A 53 14.76 -18.55 -10.14
CA PHE A 53 15.52 -18.19 -11.34
C PHE A 53 16.13 -16.78 -11.22
N VAL A 54 15.42 -15.87 -10.55
CA VAL A 54 15.95 -14.55 -10.22
C VAL A 54 16.49 -14.58 -8.77
N PRO A 55 17.81 -14.45 -8.56
CA PRO A 55 18.38 -14.40 -7.22
C PRO A 55 18.07 -13.06 -6.55
N TYR A 56 17.87 -13.08 -5.23
CA TYR A 56 17.70 -11.89 -4.41
C TYR A 56 18.09 -12.15 -2.95
N THR A 57 18.30 -11.08 -2.19
CA THR A 57 18.46 -11.12 -0.74
C THR A 57 17.23 -10.51 -0.07
N HIS A 58 16.53 -11.30 0.75
CA HIS A 58 15.36 -10.86 1.49
C HIS A 58 15.76 -10.28 2.84
N TYR A 59 15.40 -9.02 3.08
CA TYR A 59 15.62 -8.31 4.34
C TYR A 59 14.31 -8.19 5.11
N ASN A 60 14.34 -8.47 6.41
CA ASN A 60 13.16 -8.39 7.26
C ASN A 60 13.43 -7.67 8.58
N LEU A 61 12.73 -6.57 8.79
CA LEU A 61 12.72 -5.82 10.04
C LEU A 61 11.40 -6.00 10.79
N LYS A 62 11.48 -6.44 12.04
CA LYS A 62 10.36 -6.39 12.98
C LYS A 62 10.61 -5.28 14.00
N ILE A 63 9.57 -4.51 14.30
CA ILE A 63 9.56 -3.48 15.34
C ILE A 63 8.33 -3.77 16.23
N PRO A 64 8.48 -3.80 17.56
CA PRO A 64 9.72 -3.64 18.33
C PRO A 64 10.72 -4.81 18.12
N ASN A 65 11.99 -4.55 18.40
CA ASN A 65 13.06 -5.56 18.46
C ASN A 65 14.04 -5.26 19.61
N ALA A 66 15.14 -6.02 19.69
CA ALA A 66 16.14 -5.89 20.76
C ALA A 66 16.84 -4.52 20.75
N ASP A 67 16.99 -3.91 19.57
CA ASP A 67 17.71 -2.66 19.39
C ASP A 67 16.81 -1.44 19.56
N MET A 68 15.51 -1.58 19.26
CA MET A 68 14.56 -0.46 19.23
C MET A 68 13.13 -0.86 19.60
N THR A 69 12.58 -0.18 20.61
CA THR A 69 11.18 -0.33 21.05
C THR A 69 10.50 1.05 21.18
N PRO A 70 9.41 1.30 20.43
CA PRO A 70 8.61 2.51 20.55
C PRO A 70 8.00 2.66 21.95
N ARG A 71 7.98 3.89 22.48
CA ARG A 71 7.46 4.24 23.81
C ARG A 71 6.08 4.87 23.79
N ILE A 72 5.72 5.51 22.69
CA ILE A 72 4.47 6.25 22.53
C ILE A 72 3.76 5.84 21.24
N SER A 73 2.44 5.97 21.22
CA SER A 73 1.66 5.93 19.99
C SER A 73 1.96 7.14 19.10
N GLY A 74 1.53 7.10 17.85
CA GLY A 74 1.68 8.19 16.90
C GLY A 74 2.10 7.74 15.52
N ASN A 75 2.44 8.72 14.70
CA ASN A 75 2.95 8.53 13.35
C ASN A 75 4.46 8.32 13.39
N TYR A 76 4.95 7.37 12.60
CA TYR A 76 6.37 7.08 12.51
C TYR A 76 6.78 6.92 11.06
N VAL A 77 8.00 7.35 10.76
CA VAL A 77 8.66 7.07 9.49
C VAL A 77 9.88 6.21 9.78
N ILE A 78 10.02 5.15 9.01
CA ILE A 78 11.24 4.37 8.90
C ILE A 78 11.96 4.72 7.59
N GLU A 79 13.26 4.92 7.70
CA GLU A 79 14.17 5.05 6.57
C GLU A 79 15.20 3.95 6.61
N ILE A 80 15.47 3.38 5.43
CA ILE A 80 16.54 2.43 5.19
C ILE A 80 17.53 3.11 4.25
N TYR A 81 18.80 3.05 4.61
CA TYR A 81 19.90 3.63 3.86
C TYR A 81 21.06 2.62 3.77
N GLN A 82 21.93 2.83 2.79
CA GLN A 82 23.07 1.95 2.49
C GLN A 82 24.40 2.66 2.75
N ASP A 83 25.49 1.89 2.74
CA ASP A 83 26.87 2.38 2.84
C ASP A 83 27.16 3.29 4.05
N ASP A 84 26.44 3.07 5.15
CA ASP A 84 26.50 3.89 6.37
C ASP A 84 26.28 5.39 6.12
N ASN A 85 25.61 5.75 5.01
CA ASN A 85 25.31 7.11 4.62
C ASN A 85 23.81 7.41 4.79
N PRO A 86 23.38 8.12 5.85
CA PRO A 86 21.97 8.43 6.10
C PRO A 86 21.28 9.26 5.00
N GLU A 87 22.05 9.86 4.10
CA GLU A 87 21.52 10.60 2.94
C GLU A 87 21.25 9.71 1.73
N ASP A 88 21.87 8.52 1.67
CA ASP A 88 21.63 7.54 0.60
C ASP A 88 20.45 6.62 0.95
N ILE A 89 19.25 7.21 0.90
CA ILE A 89 17.99 6.55 1.29
C ILE A 89 17.54 5.60 0.17
N VAL A 90 17.47 4.31 0.52
CA VAL A 90 16.97 3.23 -0.33
C VAL A 90 15.47 3.09 -0.22
N LEU A 91 14.94 3.22 1.00
CA LEU A 91 13.50 3.12 1.25
C LEU A 91 13.06 4.06 2.36
N ARG A 92 11.91 4.70 2.16
CA ARG A 92 11.17 5.41 3.20
C ARG A 92 9.75 4.86 3.29
N ARG A 93 9.29 4.54 4.51
CA ARG A 93 7.93 4.05 4.76
C ARG A 93 7.31 4.67 6.00
N ARG A 94 6.02 4.98 5.88
CA ARG A 94 5.17 5.44 6.98
C ARG A 94 4.54 4.25 7.68
N PHE A 95 4.44 4.32 9.00
CA PHE A 95 3.64 3.39 9.80
C PHE A 95 3.07 4.12 11.03
N ILE A 96 2.04 3.52 11.63
CA ILE A 96 1.35 4.10 12.79
C ILE A 96 1.41 3.09 13.93
N ILE A 97 1.71 3.58 15.12
CA ILE A 97 1.53 2.86 16.36
C ILE A 97 0.30 3.46 17.04
N TYR A 98 -0.69 2.64 17.32
CA TYR A 98 -1.97 3.10 17.87
C TYR A 98 -2.24 2.47 19.22
N GLU A 99 -3.04 3.17 20.02
CA GLU A 99 -3.60 2.66 21.26
C GLU A 99 -5.12 2.55 21.12
N ASN A 100 -5.69 1.47 21.66
CA ASN A 100 -7.14 1.24 21.63
C ASN A 100 -7.83 1.96 22.79
N LEU A 101 -7.77 3.29 22.80
CA LEU A 101 -8.36 4.12 23.86
C LEU A 101 -9.81 4.54 23.54
N VAL A 102 -10.18 4.52 22.25
CA VAL A 102 -11.50 4.89 21.75
C VAL A 102 -11.97 3.86 20.72
N ILE A 103 -13.27 3.83 20.44
CA ILE A 103 -13.88 2.87 19.52
C ILE A 103 -14.42 3.62 18.29
N PRO A 104 -13.67 3.65 17.17
CA PRO A 104 -14.16 4.21 15.92
C PRO A 104 -15.02 3.20 15.16
N ALA A 105 -16.09 3.70 14.55
CA ALA A 105 -16.95 2.98 13.61
C ALA A 105 -17.15 3.83 12.36
N VAL A 106 -17.15 3.19 11.19
CA VAL A 106 -17.35 3.83 9.90
C VAL A 106 -18.61 3.28 9.24
N GLN A 107 -19.40 4.16 8.66
CA GLN A 107 -20.57 3.82 7.87
C GLN A 107 -20.41 4.40 6.46
N ILE A 108 -20.74 3.60 5.46
CA ILE A 108 -20.67 3.97 4.05
C ILE A 108 -22.10 4.02 3.51
N SER A 109 -22.41 5.10 2.78
CA SER A 109 -23.67 5.28 2.08
C SER A 109 -23.45 5.85 0.68
N ARG A 110 -24.48 5.85 -0.14
CA ARG A 110 -24.43 6.61 -1.41
C ARG A 110 -24.34 8.11 -1.11
N ALA A 111 -23.67 8.85 -1.98
CA ALA A 111 -23.63 10.30 -1.89
C ALA A 111 -25.04 10.90 -1.99
N VAL A 112 -25.32 11.96 -1.23
CA VAL A 112 -26.62 12.64 -1.25
C VAL A 112 -26.78 13.54 -2.48
N ASP A 113 -25.67 14.03 -3.06
CA ASP A 113 -25.68 14.84 -4.29
C ASP A 113 -26.17 14.01 -5.49
N LEU A 114 -27.23 14.50 -6.14
CA LEU A 114 -27.84 13.86 -7.31
C LEU A 114 -26.89 13.74 -8.50
N ASN A 115 -25.89 14.64 -8.62
CA ASN A 115 -24.92 14.58 -9.71
C ASN A 115 -23.89 13.46 -9.51
N ASN A 116 -23.52 13.19 -8.26
CA ASN A 116 -22.45 12.25 -7.90
C ASN A 116 -22.97 10.94 -7.27
N PHE A 117 -24.29 10.81 -7.11
CA PHE A 117 -24.96 9.67 -6.47
C PHE A 117 -24.53 8.30 -7.02
N SER A 118 -24.18 8.23 -8.31
CA SER A 118 -23.78 7.01 -9.01
C SER A 118 -22.26 6.77 -9.06
N SER A 119 -21.45 7.76 -8.71
CA SER A 119 -19.98 7.73 -8.87
C SER A 119 -19.22 7.86 -7.55
N GLU A 120 -19.87 8.30 -6.48
CA GLU A 120 -19.25 8.59 -5.18
C GLU A 120 -19.87 7.80 -4.02
N GLN A 121 -19.03 7.54 -3.02
CA GLN A 121 -19.38 6.90 -1.76
C GLN A 121 -19.17 7.89 -0.63
N GLN A 122 -20.27 8.26 0.03
CA GLN A 122 -20.22 9.09 1.21
C GLN A 122 -19.82 8.24 2.42
N VAL A 123 -18.97 8.82 3.25
CA VAL A 123 -18.52 8.17 4.48
C VAL A 123 -18.94 9.02 5.66
N SER A 124 -19.50 8.38 6.68
CA SER A 124 -19.71 8.95 8.00
C SER A 124 -19.01 8.08 9.04
N SER A 125 -18.74 8.66 10.21
CA SER A 125 -18.10 7.93 11.29
C SER A 125 -18.73 8.28 12.63
N ARG A 126 -18.67 7.34 13.55
CA ARG A 126 -18.97 7.53 14.96
C ARG A 126 -17.78 7.08 15.77
N VAL A 127 -17.32 7.91 16.70
CA VAL A 127 -16.22 7.55 17.60
C VAL A 127 -16.76 7.61 19.02
N SER A 128 -16.76 6.46 19.71
CA SER A 128 -17.09 6.40 21.13
C SER A 128 -15.81 6.55 21.94
N LEU A 129 -15.75 7.59 22.77
CA LEU A 129 -14.61 7.86 23.63
C LEU A 129 -14.46 6.85 24.77
N SER A 130 -15.50 6.08 25.10
CA SER A 130 -15.43 5.03 26.15
C SER A 130 -14.84 5.52 27.48
N GLY A 131 -15.15 6.78 27.87
CA GLY A 131 -14.63 7.41 29.08
C GLY A 131 -13.23 8.04 28.94
N TYR A 132 -12.61 8.00 27.76
CA TYR A 132 -11.37 8.72 27.49
C TYR A 132 -11.58 10.23 27.62
N PRO A 133 -10.84 10.92 28.51
CA PRO A 133 -11.05 12.34 28.75
C PRO A 133 -10.48 13.15 27.60
N VAL A 134 -11.31 14.01 27.02
CA VAL A 134 -10.92 14.97 25.97
C VAL A 134 -11.32 16.36 26.45
N GLN A 135 -10.34 17.28 26.49
CA GLN A 135 -10.56 18.63 27.00
C GLN A 135 -11.21 19.52 25.94
N ASP A 136 -10.64 19.54 24.72
CA ASP A 136 -11.17 20.29 23.59
C ASP A 136 -11.33 19.38 22.37
N TYR A 137 -12.57 18.99 22.09
CA TYR A 137 -12.89 18.10 20.96
C TYR A 137 -12.54 18.67 19.57
N PHE A 138 -12.43 19.99 19.43
CA PHE A 138 -12.13 20.62 18.15
C PHE A 138 -10.64 20.85 17.94
N ASN A 139 -9.87 21.02 19.02
CA ASN A 139 -8.43 21.27 18.94
C ASN A 139 -7.58 20.02 19.23
N ASP A 140 -8.04 19.13 20.11
CA ASP A 140 -7.25 17.98 20.57
C ASP A 140 -7.50 16.69 19.76
N LEU A 141 -8.54 16.68 18.92
CA LEU A 141 -8.92 15.51 18.11
C LEU A 141 -8.95 15.81 16.63
N ASP A 142 -8.39 14.88 15.85
CA ASP A 142 -8.53 14.81 14.40
C ASP A 142 -8.93 13.39 14.02
N LEU A 143 -9.90 13.26 13.10
CA LEU A 143 -10.21 11.99 12.46
C LEU A 143 -9.60 11.95 11.05
N SER A 144 -8.97 10.83 10.73
CA SER A 144 -8.50 10.51 9.38
C SER A 144 -9.20 9.25 8.87
N ILE A 145 -9.71 9.31 7.64
CA ILE A 145 -10.37 8.19 6.96
C ILE A 145 -9.61 7.91 5.67
N LEU A 146 -9.22 6.64 5.47
CA LEU A 146 -8.45 6.19 4.33
C LEU A 146 -9.27 5.19 3.50
N GLN A 147 -9.51 5.49 2.23
CA GLN A 147 -10.07 4.51 1.30
C GLN A 147 -9.01 3.47 0.97
N ASN A 148 -9.31 2.17 1.12
CA ASN A 148 -8.40 1.07 0.78
C ASN A 148 -6.98 1.16 1.40
N ARG A 149 -6.85 1.84 2.55
CA ARG A 149 -5.57 2.14 3.23
C ARG A 149 -4.62 3.02 2.42
N ARG A 150 -5.16 3.84 1.54
CA ARG A 150 -4.42 4.81 0.73
C ARG A 150 -4.27 6.13 1.48
N TRP A 151 -3.05 6.64 1.48
CA TRP A 151 -2.76 7.98 2.01
C TRP A 151 -2.92 9.08 0.96
N ASP A 152 -2.82 8.74 -0.33
CA ASP A 152 -2.84 9.72 -1.42
C ASP A 152 -4.20 10.42 -1.59
N ASN A 153 -5.28 9.77 -1.17
CA ASN A 153 -6.63 10.34 -1.19
C ASN A 153 -7.29 10.41 0.21
N ALA A 154 -6.50 10.29 1.27
CA ALA A 154 -7.01 10.29 2.64
C ALA A 154 -7.76 11.59 2.96
N LYS A 155 -8.86 11.48 3.69
CA LYS A 155 -9.57 12.61 4.29
C LYS A 155 -9.07 12.76 5.71
N THR A 156 -8.47 13.91 6.03
CA THR A 156 -7.77 14.15 7.30
C THR A 156 -8.30 15.39 8.00
N GLU A 157 -7.92 15.58 9.27
CA GLU A 157 -8.34 16.74 10.09
C GLU A 157 -9.86 16.92 10.21
N LEU A 158 -10.60 15.81 10.08
CA LEU A 158 -12.05 15.82 10.15
C LEU A 158 -12.50 16.11 11.58
N LYS A 159 -13.49 17.00 11.71
CA LYS A 159 -14.05 17.44 12.99
C LYS A 159 -15.45 16.85 13.23
N PRO A 160 -15.81 16.57 14.50
CA PRO A 160 -17.15 16.07 14.80
C PRO A 160 -18.20 17.14 14.50
N ALA A 161 -19.30 16.72 13.90
CA ALA A 161 -20.47 17.58 13.66
C ALA A 161 -21.36 17.66 14.90
N PHE A 162 -21.39 16.57 15.70
CA PHE A 162 -22.19 16.49 16.92
C PHE A 162 -21.43 15.71 17.99
N ILE A 163 -21.61 16.13 19.24
CA ILE A 163 -20.95 15.55 20.42
C ILE A 163 -22.04 15.31 21.45
N ASN A 164 -22.18 14.06 21.90
CA ASN A 164 -23.17 13.69 22.89
C ASN A 164 -22.66 12.57 23.80
N ASP A 165 -22.49 12.87 25.08
CA ASP A 165 -22.13 11.89 26.12
C ASP A 165 -20.93 10.98 25.73
N GLY A 166 -19.85 11.59 25.24
CA GLY A 166 -18.66 10.86 24.80
C GLY A 166 -18.81 10.11 23.47
N LEU A 167 -19.92 10.27 22.76
CA LEU A 167 -20.10 9.84 21.37
C LEU A 167 -19.89 11.02 20.43
N LEU A 168 -18.91 10.89 19.53
CA LEU A 168 -18.60 11.87 18.51
C LEU A 168 -19.17 11.40 17.18
N GLU A 169 -20.04 12.21 16.57
CA GLU A 169 -20.60 11.93 15.26
C GLU A 169 -19.94 12.80 14.19
N TYR A 170 -19.40 12.14 13.18
CA TYR A 170 -18.78 12.74 12.01
C TYR A 170 -19.72 12.52 10.83
N ASN A 171 -20.62 13.48 10.63
CA ASN A 171 -21.53 13.51 9.49
C ASN A 171 -21.25 14.75 8.66
N PHE A 172 -20.71 14.54 7.46
CA PHE A 172 -20.27 15.62 6.59
C PHE A 172 -21.37 16.12 5.65
N MET A 173 -22.61 15.61 5.76
CA MET A 173 -23.77 16.01 4.93
C MET A 173 -23.46 16.05 3.42
N GLY A 174 -22.66 15.11 2.92
CA GLY A 174 -22.24 15.04 1.52
C GLY A 174 -20.96 15.81 1.17
N GLY A 175 -20.40 16.60 2.10
CA GLY A 175 -19.15 17.33 1.89
C GLY A 175 -17.90 16.44 1.80
N GLU A 176 -17.93 15.26 2.44
CA GLU A 176 -16.85 14.28 2.34
C GLU A 176 -17.35 12.99 1.69
N ALA A 177 -16.88 12.74 0.47
CA ALA A 177 -17.09 11.53 -0.27
C ALA A 177 -15.78 11.06 -0.91
N PHE A 178 -15.70 9.76 -1.18
CA PHE A 178 -14.66 9.16 -1.99
C PHE A 178 -15.21 8.78 -3.36
N PRO A 179 -14.40 8.84 -4.43
CA PRO A 179 -14.74 8.19 -5.68
C PRO A 179 -15.02 6.72 -5.43
N GLY A 180 -16.17 6.21 -5.88
CA GLY A 180 -16.54 4.81 -5.69
C GLY A 180 -15.63 3.84 -6.45
N GLY A 181 -15.12 4.29 -7.60
CA GLY A 181 -14.27 3.47 -8.47
C GLY A 181 -14.96 2.20 -8.94
N VAL A 182 -14.16 1.22 -9.33
CA VAL A 182 -14.56 -0.16 -9.63
C VAL A 182 -13.55 -1.10 -8.98
N GLU A 183 -13.86 -2.38 -8.92
CA GLU A 183 -12.95 -3.39 -8.34
C GLU A 183 -11.66 -3.52 -9.16
N PHE A 184 -10.58 -3.84 -8.45
CA PHE A 184 -9.26 -3.96 -9.05
C PHE A 184 -9.17 -5.21 -9.93
N HIS A 185 -8.45 -5.10 -11.04
CA HIS A 185 -8.07 -6.27 -11.82
C HIS A 185 -7.13 -7.17 -11.01
N VAL A 186 -7.38 -8.48 -11.07
CA VAL A 186 -6.67 -9.48 -10.28
C VAL A 186 -5.93 -10.45 -11.20
N PHE A 187 -4.75 -10.89 -10.78
CA PHE A 187 -4.04 -11.98 -11.42
C PHE A 187 -3.30 -12.82 -10.37
N ASP A 188 -3.18 -14.12 -10.61
CA ASP A 188 -2.60 -15.07 -9.66
C ASP A 188 -1.43 -15.79 -10.33
N THR A 189 -0.25 -15.59 -9.76
CA THR A 189 1.00 -16.21 -10.21
C THR A 189 1.56 -17.22 -9.21
N LYS A 190 0.83 -17.58 -8.14
CA LYS A 190 1.32 -18.49 -7.06
C LYS A 190 1.84 -19.85 -7.55
N ARG A 191 1.52 -20.24 -8.78
CA ARG A 191 2.10 -21.36 -9.51
C ARG A 191 2.43 -20.93 -10.94
N LEU A 192 3.70 -20.65 -11.22
CA LEU A 192 4.12 -20.13 -12.53
C LEU A 192 4.01 -21.17 -13.66
N ASN A 193 4.05 -22.46 -13.32
CA ASN A 193 3.89 -23.57 -14.25
C ASN A 193 2.43 -23.93 -14.59
N GLN A 194 1.46 -23.18 -14.06
CA GLN A 194 0.03 -23.37 -14.28
C GLN A 194 -0.60 -22.03 -14.66
N VAL A 195 -1.69 -22.07 -15.43
CA VAL A 195 -2.45 -20.86 -15.76
C VAL A 195 -3.34 -20.51 -14.56
N GLY A 196 -2.94 -19.47 -13.84
CA GLY A 196 -3.72 -18.89 -12.73
C GLY A 196 -4.82 -17.94 -13.21
N MET A 197 -5.62 -17.44 -12.28
CA MET A 197 -6.61 -16.39 -12.55
C MET A 197 -5.92 -15.16 -13.16
N GLY A 198 -6.54 -14.52 -14.16
CA GLY A 198 -5.98 -13.32 -14.80
C GLY A 198 -4.76 -13.57 -15.69
N VAL A 199 -4.18 -14.77 -15.68
CA VAL A 199 -3.05 -15.16 -16.52
C VAL A 199 -3.56 -15.81 -17.80
N LYS A 200 -2.98 -15.43 -18.95
CA LYS A 200 -3.24 -16.06 -20.24
C LYS A 200 -2.33 -17.25 -20.48
N THR A 201 -1.03 -17.06 -20.26
CA THR A 201 -0.01 -18.09 -20.35
C THR A 201 1.24 -17.67 -19.60
N SER A 202 2.05 -18.65 -19.20
CA SER A 202 3.36 -18.45 -18.62
C SER A 202 4.38 -19.24 -19.43
N ARG A 203 5.54 -18.64 -19.66
CA ARG A 203 6.66 -19.26 -20.38
C ARG A 203 7.90 -19.21 -19.50
N LEU A 204 8.65 -20.30 -19.47
CA LEU A 204 9.98 -20.31 -18.89
C LEU A 204 11.03 -20.15 -20.00
N ASP A 205 11.90 -19.17 -19.83
CA ASP A 205 13.14 -19.00 -20.62
C ASP A 205 14.32 -18.89 -19.65
N THR A 206 15.01 -17.74 -19.58
CA THR A 206 16.03 -17.46 -18.55
C THR A 206 15.39 -17.29 -17.16
N CYS A 207 14.20 -16.68 -17.12
CA CYS A 207 13.31 -16.62 -15.96
C CYS A 207 11.86 -16.74 -16.46
N TRP A 208 10.90 -16.72 -15.54
CA TRP A 208 9.49 -16.81 -15.91
C TRP A 208 8.98 -15.52 -16.56
N GLU A 209 8.28 -15.67 -17.68
CA GLU A 209 7.52 -14.62 -18.35
C GLU A 209 6.03 -14.97 -18.24
N VAL A 210 5.23 -14.05 -17.68
CA VAL A 210 3.80 -14.19 -17.46
C VAL A 210 3.08 -13.19 -18.34
N TYR A 211 2.19 -13.68 -19.19
CA TYR A 211 1.34 -12.84 -20.02
C TYR A 211 -0.06 -12.82 -19.43
N LEU A 212 -0.55 -11.64 -19.07
CA LEU A 212 -1.90 -11.49 -18.52
C LEU A 212 -2.96 -11.56 -19.63
N ASN A 213 -4.20 -11.81 -19.21
CA ASN A 213 -5.35 -11.67 -20.09
C ASN A 213 -5.52 -10.20 -20.53
N GLU A 214 -6.10 -10.01 -21.71
CA GLU A 214 -6.42 -8.68 -22.21
C GLU A 214 -7.46 -8.02 -21.31
N VAL A 215 -7.13 -6.83 -20.80
CA VAL A 215 -8.10 -5.94 -20.14
C VAL A 215 -8.63 -4.95 -21.16
N LYS A 216 -9.95 -4.79 -21.24
CA LYS A 216 -10.60 -3.80 -22.11
C LYS A 216 -11.00 -2.57 -21.31
N ASN A 217 -11.05 -1.43 -21.98
CA ASN A 217 -11.61 -0.22 -21.39
C ASN A 217 -13.11 -0.43 -21.08
N GLN A 218 -13.48 -0.24 -19.81
CA GLN A 218 -14.83 -0.47 -19.29
C GLN A 218 -15.57 0.84 -18.93
N SER A 219 -15.09 2.01 -19.32
CA SER A 219 -15.71 3.30 -18.93
C SER A 219 -17.18 3.47 -19.33
N ILE A 220 -17.66 2.72 -20.33
CA ILE A 220 -19.05 2.70 -20.79
C ILE A 220 -19.78 1.38 -20.50
N SER A 221 -19.13 0.46 -19.76
CA SER A 221 -19.69 -0.86 -19.47
C SER A 221 -20.63 -0.80 -18.27
N VAL A 222 -21.63 -1.69 -18.25
CA VAL A 222 -22.49 -1.87 -17.07
C VAL A 222 -21.66 -2.46 -15.95
N TYR A 223 -21.79 -1.90 -14.75
CA TYR A 223 -21.10 -2.39 -13.57
C TYR A 223 -21.38 -3.88 -13.30
N SER A 224 -20.32 -4.62 -12.99
CA SER A 224 -20.36 -6.03 -12.64
C SER A 224 -19.41 -6.29 -11.48
N PHE A 225 -19.97 -6.78 -10.38
CA PHE A 225 -19.21 -7.04 -9.17
C PHE A 225 -18.16 -8.15 -9.39
N GLN A 226 -16.93 -7.90 -8.93
CA GLN A 226 -15.85 -8.88 -8.89
C GLN A 226 -15.20 -8.86 -7.51
N ASN A 227 -14.92 -10.04 -6.95
CA ASN A 227 -14.18 -10.08 -5.68
C ASN A 227 -12.71 -9.70 -5.90
N ASP A 228 -12.22 -8.77 -5.09
CA ASP A 228 -10.82 -8.38 -5.06
C ASP A 228 -10.30 -8.28 -3.61
N ILE A 229 -9.04 -7.85 -3.46
CA ILE A 229 -8.47 -7.52 -2.14
C ILE A 229 -8.19 -6.02 -2.02
N ASN A 230 -9.04 -5.19 -2.64
CA ASN A 230 -8.95 -3.72 -2.66
C ASN A 230 -7.57 -3.22 -3.13
N GLY A 231 -7.08 -3.77 -4.25
CA GLY A 231 -5.81 -3.41 -4.89
C GLY A 231 -4.55 -3.77 -4.10
N ARG A 232 -4.69 -4.56 -3.03
CA ARG A 232 -3.55 -5.12 -2.31
C ARG A 232 -2.85 -6.20 -3.14
N ARG A 233 -1.64 -6.53 -2.70
CA ARG A 233 -0.86 -7.67 -3.19
C ARG A 233 -0.51 -8.62 -2.05
N PHE A 234 -0.29 -9.88 -2.39
CA PHE A 234 0.14 -10.91 -1.45
C PHE A 234 1.22 -11.79 -2.08
N TYR A 235 2.44 -11.68 -1.55
CA TYR A 235 3.54 -12.53 -1.98
C TYR A 235 3.32 -13.96 -1.52
N GLN A 236 3.27 -14.89 -2.47
CA GLN A 236 2.98 -16.28 -2.17
C GLN A 236 3.47 -17.18 -3.30
N ARG A 237 3.94 -18.35 -2.89
CA ARG A 237 4.19 -19.49 -3.76
C ARG A 237 3.52 -20.72 -3.12
N ALA A 238 2.69 -21.41 -3.88
CA ALA A 238 1.73 -22.36 -3.31
C ALA A 238 2.36 -23.66 -2.78
N ASP A 239 3.57 -24.00 -3.20
CA ASP A 239 4.25 -25.29 -2.98
C ASP A 239 5.44 -25.20 -2.02
N VAL A 240 5.62 -24.07 -1.31
CA VAL A 240 6.77 -23.83 -0.43
C VAL A 240 6.35 -23.39 0.97
N GLY A 241 7.18 -23.69 1.97
CA GLY A 241 6.95 -23.27 3.36
C GLY A 241 7.25 -21.79 3.62
N ASN A 242 8.17 -21.19 2.85
CA ASN A 242 8.53 -19.78 2.99
C ASN A 242 8.58 -19.07 1.61
N PRO A 243 7.47 -18.43 1.18
CA PRO A 243 7.41 -17.66 -0.05
C PRO A 243 8.33 -16.44 -0.09
N ASP A 244 8.73 -15.90 1.07
CA ASP A 244 9.63 -14.75 1.11
C ASP A 244 11.03 -15.10 0.58
N LEU A 245 11.46 -16.37 0.71
CA LEU A 245 12.75 -16.83 0.21
C LEU A 245 12.65 -17.66 -1.07
N ALA A 246 11.52 -18.32 -1.30
CA ALA A 246 11.35 -19.25 -2.42
C ALA A 246 10.35 -18.77 -3.49
N GLY A 247 9.71 -17.61 -3.30
CA GLY A 247 8.91 -16.95 -4.34
C GLY A 247 9.82 -16.35 -5.40
N ASP A 248 9.60 -16.72 -6.67
CA ASP A 248 10.43 -16.24 -7.77
C ASP A 248 10.01 -14.86 -8.25
N TYR A 249 10.90 -14.13 -8.91
CA TYR A 249 10.52 -12.95 -9.69
C TYR A 249 10.25 -13.36 -11.14
N CYS A 250 9.21 -12.79 -11.71
CA CYS A 250 8.79 -13.06 -13.08
C CYS A 250 8.45 -11.77 -13.81
N TRP A 251 8.72 -11.74 -15.12
CA TRP A 251 8.29 -10.63 -15.96
C TRP A 251 6.80 -10.76 -16.25
N VAL A 252 6.00 -9.85 -15.71
CA VAL A 252 4.56 -9.80 -15.94
C VAL A 252 4.28 -8.77 -17.03
N GLU A 253 3.70 -9.22 -18.16
CA GLU A 253 3.24 -8.35 -19.24
C GLU A 253 1.77 -7.97 -19.03
N PHE A 254 1.56 -6.70 -18.68
CA PHE A 254 0.25 -6.07 -18.64
C PHE A 254 -0.18 -5.68 -20.05
N TYR A 255 -1.45 -5.91 -20.37
CA TYR A 255 -2.01 -5.63 -21.69
C TYR A 255 -3.40 -5.00 -21.58
N PHE A 256 -3.51 -3.75 -21.99
CA PHE A 256 -4.74 -2.96 -21.94
C PHE A 256 -5.19 -2.55 -23.34
N LYS A 257 -6.28 -3.15 -23.82
CA LYS A 257 -6.87 -2.89 -25.12
C LYS A 257 -7.80 -1.67 -25.05
N SER A 258 -7.32 -0.56 -25.58
CA SER A 258 -8.05 0.70 -25.70
C SER A 258 -7.46 1.52 -26.84
N PRO A 259 -8.26 2.36 -27.53
CA PRO A 259 -7.70 3.43 -28.36
C PRO A 259 -6.73 4.31 -27.57
N LYS A 260 -5.88 5.04 -28.28
CA LYS A 260 -5.01 6.04 -27.65
C LYS A 260 -5.86 7.04 -26.87
N LEU A 261 -5.41 7.38 -25.67
CA LEU A 261 -6.02 8.30 -24.73
C LEU A 261 -5.13 9.53 -24.66
N ASP A 262 -5.72 10.67 -24.33
CA ASP A 262 -5.00 11.94 -24.19
C ASP A 262 -4.23 12.06 -22.86
N VAL A 263 -4.28 11.01 -22.03
CA VAL A 263 -3.62 10.92 -20.73
C VAL A 263 -2.75 9.67 -20.64
N PRO A 264 -1.65 9.71 -19.87
CA PRO A 264 -0.83 8.52 -19.63
C PRO A 264 -1.61 7.45 -18.86
N VAL A 265 -1.28 6.19 -19.12
CA VAL A 265 -1.95 5.01 -18.52
C VAL A 265 -0.94 4.27 -17.65
N PHE A 266 -1.32 3.95 -16.43
CA PHE A 266 -0.45 3.29 -15.45
C PHE A 266 -1.08 2.00 -14.92
N VAL A 267 -0.24 1.02 -14.56
CA VAL A 267 -0.62 -0.04 -13.62
C VAL A 267 -0.65 0.59 -12.23
N PHE A 268 -1.76 0.40 -11.51
CA PHE A 268 -1.97 1.08 -10.24
C PHE A 268 -2.49 0.11 -9.17
N GLY A 269 -1.91 0.19 -7.97
CA GLY A 269 -2.30 -0.62 -6.81
C GLY A 269 -1.23 -0.59 -5.72
N GLN A 270 -1.33 -1.47 -4.73
CA GLN A 270 -0.27 -1.64 -3.73
C GLN A 270 1.06 -2.08 -4.36
N LEU A 271 1.02 -2.72 -5.53
CA LEU A 271 2.22 -3.07 -6.32
C LEU A 271 3.05 -1.85 -6.73
N SER A 272 2.43 -0.69 -6.94
CA SER A 272 3.10 0.57 -7.29
C SER A 272 3.21 1.52 -6.09
N ASP A 273 3.05 1.00 -4.87
CA ASP A 273 2.90 1.77 -3.63
C ASP A 273 1.81 2.85 -3.71
N TRP A 274 0.74 2.62 -4.47
CA TRP A 274 -0.32 3.61 -4.73
C TRP A 274 0.20 4.91 -5.37
N ARG A 275 1.27 4.82 -6.16
CA ARG A 275 1.86 5.94 -6.90
C ARG A 275 1.80 5.71 -8.41
N LEU A 276 1.73 6.81 -9.16
CA LEU A 276 1.87 6.83 -10.62
C LEU A 276 3.34 7.08 -10.94
N THR A 277 4.10 6.02 -11.22
CA THR A 277 5.53 6.11 -11.53
C THR A 277 5.82 5.58 -12.93
N ASN A 278 6.90 6.07 -13.55
CA ASN A 278 7.32 5.67 -14.91
C ASN A 278 7.61 4.16 -15.03
N GLU A 279 7.96 3.50 -13.91
CA GLU A 279 8.12 2.05 -13.84
C GLU A 279 6.83 1.32 -14.22
N PHE A 280 5.67 1.88 -13.88
CA PHE A 280 4.36 1.31 -14.12
C PHE A 280 3.58 2.00 -15.25
N GLU A 281 4.17 2.95 -15.98
CA GLU A 281 3.55 3.58 -17.15
C GLU A 281 3.52 2.61 -18.34
N LEU A 282 2.36 2.46 -18.98
CA LEU A 282 2.18 1.61 -20.14
C LEU A 282 2.46 2.37 -21.44
N ALA A 283 3.21 1.73 -22.33
CA ALA A 283 3.49 2.27 -23.65
C ALA A 283 2.37 1.89 -24.64
N TYR A 284 1.89 2.87 -25.40
CA TYR A 284 0.91 2.64 -26.46
C TYR A 284 1.58 2.10 -27.73
N ASN A 285 0.96 1.10 -28.35
CA ASN A 285 1.38 0.55 -29.65
C ASN A 285 0.27 0.75 -30.68
N GLU A 286 0.50 1.65 -31.65
CA GLU A 286 -0.45 2.00 -32.72
C GLU A 286 -0.87 0.76 -33.55
N SER A 287 0.07 -0.13 -33.90
CA SER A 287 -0.22 -1.33 -34.70
C SER A 287 -1.11 -2.33 -33.98
N ARG A 288 -1.01 -2.39 -32.64
CA ARG A 288 -1.83 -3.26 -31.80
C ARG A 288 -3.10 -2.57 -31.29
N GLY A 289 -3.18 -1.25 -31.36
CA GLY A 289 -4.26 -0.46 -30.75
C GLY A 289 -4.44 -0.82 -29.28
N ALA A 290 -3.33 -0.84 -28.52
CA ALA A 290 -3.28 -1.29 -27.14
C ALA A 290 -2.08 -0.69 -26.40
N TYR A 291 -2.20 -0.65 -25.07
CA TYR A 291 -1.13 -0.32 -24.14
C TYR A 291 -0.51 -1.59 -23.57
N SER A 292 0.80 -1.61 -23.39
CA SER A 292 1.49 -2.74 -22.76
C SER A 292 2.72 -2.30 -21.96
N LYS A 293 3.03 -3.08 -20.92
CA LYS A 293 4.25 -2.92 -20.13
C LYS A 293 4.65 -4.26 -19.52
N ARG A 294 5.95 -4.53 -19.51
CA ARG A 294 6.54 -5.61 -18.71
C ARG A 294 7.09 -5.05 -17.41
N VAL A 295 6.74 -5.66 -16.29
CA VAL A 295 7.25 -5.31 -14.96
C VAL A 295 7.74 -6.58 -14.27
N LEU A 296 8.89 -6.50 -13.59
CA LEU A 296 9.41 -7.61 -12.82
C LEU A 296 8.71 -7.65 -11.46
N LEU A 297 7.93 -8.70 -11.21
CA LEU A 297 7.14 -8.84 -9.98
C LEU A 297 7.43 -10.17 -9.31
N LYS A 298 7.47 -10.14 -7.97
CA LYS A 298 7.56 -11.36 -7.16
C LYS A 298 6.24 -12.12 -7.21
N GLN A 299 6.34 -13.44 -7.30
CA GLN A 299 5.23 -14.37 -7.36
C GLN A 299 4.20 -14.14 -6.24
N GLY A 300 2.92 -14.15 -6.60
CA GLY A 300 1.84 -13.88 -5.65
C GLY A 300 0.47 -13.66 -6.28
N TYR A 301 -0.36 -12.94 -5.53
CA TYR A 301 -1.68 -12.43 -5.93
C TYR A 301 -1.66 -10.90 -5.94
#